data_AF-A0A8I1RG71-F1
#
_entry.id   AF-A0A8I1RG71-F1
#
_cell.length_a   1.000
_cell.length_b   1.000
_cell.length_c   1.000
_cell.angle_alpha   90.00
_cell.angle_beta   90.00
_cell.angle_gamma   90.00
#
_symmetry.space_group_name_H-M   'P 1'
#
loop_
_entity.id
_entity.type
_entity.pdbx_description
1 polymer ?
#
loop_
_entity_poly.entity_id
_entity_poly.type
_entity_poly.pdbx_seq_one_letter_code
_entity_poly.pdbx_strand_id
1 'polypeptide(L)'
;MAELDRILGEAQETHRLMQEAVRSTGDRAVRDIVRLRTRFATLVAEMMGAIKTDARLSARPELAREFERQFFEMRQALAQHQAAWRSANIDADSAGYRRATDALGRKQDEFYTWAKDALVGA
;
A
#
# COMPACT_ATOMS: atom_id res chain seq x y z
N MET A 1 -0.29 19.50 -8.55
CA MET A 1 -0.36 18.32 -7.68
C MET A 1 1.04 17.72 -7.65
N ALA A 2 1.65 17.59 -6.47
CA ALA A 2 3.03 17.09 -6.39
C ALA A 2 3.07 15.61 -6.79
N GLU A 3 4.24 15.14 -7.24
CA GLU A 3 4.43 13.74 -7.67
C GLU A 3 4.08 12.75 -6.55
N LEU A 4 4.45 13.08 -5.31
CA LEU A 4 4.12 12.28 -4.13
C LEU A 4 2.60 12.18 -3.91
N ASP A 5 1.84 13.26 -4.09
CA ASP A 5 0.37 13.25 -3.95
C ASP A 5 -0.27 12.31 -4.96
N ARG A 6 0.21 12.35 -6.22
CA ARG A 6 -0.25 11.47 -7.30
C ARG A 6 0.01 10.01 -6.95
N ILE A 7 1.23 9.68 -6.55
CA ILE A 7 1.62 8.30 -6.22
C ILE A 7 0.83 7.78 -5.01
N LEU A 8 0.63 8.60 -3.97
CA LEU A 8 -0.20 8.24 -2.82
C LEU A 8 -1.65 7.96 -3.25
N GLY A 9 -2.23 8.80 -4.10
CA GLY A 9 -3.57 8.61 -4.63
C GLY A 9 -3.71 7.33 -5.44
N GLU A 10 -2.79 7.09 -6.37
CA GLU A 10 -2.79 5.88 -7.20
C GLU A 10 -2.54 4.60 -6.40
N ALA A 11 -1.67 4.66 -5.38
CA ALA A 11 -1.39 3.52 -4.52
C ALA A 11 -2.60 3.15 -3.66
N GLN A 12 -3.27 4.16 -3.07
CA GLN A 12 -4.49 3.94 -2.31
C GLN A 12 -5.62 3.36 -3.18
N GLU A 13 -5.83 3.88 -4.38
CA GLU A 13 -6.85 3.35 -5.28
C GLU A 13 -6.52 1.93 -5.75
N THR A 14 -5.25 1.66 -6.11
CA THR A 14 -4.80 0.32 -6.50
C THR A 14 -5.03 -0.67 -5.35
N HIS A 15 -4.74 -0.27 -4.13
CA HIS A 15 -5.00 -1.06 -2.93
C HIS A 15 -6.49 -1.35 -2.71
N ARG A 16 -7.36 -0.34 -2.85
CA ARG A 16 -8.82 -0.51 -2.77
C ARG A 16 -9.33 -1.52 -3.80
N LEU A 17 -8.86 -1.42 -5.05
CA LEU A 17 -9.20 -2.38 -6.11
C LEU A 17 -8.71 -3.80 -5.79
N MET A 18 -7.56 -3.95 -5.13
CA MET A 18 -7.07 -5.26 -4.68
C MET A 18 -8.01 -5.89 -3.65
N GLN A 19 -8.48 -5.12 -2.67
CA GLN A 19 -9.44 -5.61 -1.67
C GLN A 19 -10.76 -6.04 -2.30
N GLU A 20 -11.26 -5.27 -3.27
CA GLU A 20 -12.48 -5.62 -4.02
C GLU A 20 -12.29 -6.91 -4.81
N ALA A 21 -11.16 -7.05 -5.52
CA ALA A 21 -10.86 -8.23 -6.31
C ALA A 21 -10.75 -9.50 -5.45
N VAL A 22 -10.17 -9.40 -4.24
CA VAL A 22 -10.07 -10.51 -3.28
C VAL A 22 -11.44 -10.99 -2.76
N ARG A 23 -12.46 -10.13 -2.80
CA ARG A 23 -13.84 -10.48 -2.41
C ARG A 23 -14.65 -11.09 -3.55
N SER A 24 -14.18 -10.95 -4.80
CA SER A 24 -14.83 -11.49 -5.99
C SER A 24 -14.50 -12.97 -6.20
N THR A 25 -15.47 -13.73 -6.73
CA THR A 25 -15.30 -15.16 -7.04
C THR A 25 -15.23 -15.37 -8.56
N GLY A 26 -14.12 -15.92 -9.07
CA GLY A 26 -13.96 -16.37 -10.46
C GLY A 26 -12.56 -16.17 -11.05
N ASP A 27 -12.26 -16.83 -12.17
CA ASP A 27 -10.93 -16.78 -12.85
C ASP A 27 -10.47 -15.37 -13.27
N ARG A 28 -11.42 -14.44 -13.41
CA ARG A 28 -11.13 -13.02 -13.68
C ARG A 28 -10.50 -12.34 -12.47
N ALA A 29 -10.95 -12.65 -11.26
CA ALA A 29 -10.45 -12.06 -10.02
C ALA A 29 -8.96 -12.36 -9.79
N VAL A 30 -8.51 -13.58 -10.12
CA VAL A 30 -7.11 -13.98 -9.96
C VAL A 30 -6.18 -13.16 -10.86
N ARG A 31 -6.53 -12.99 -12.14
CA ARG A 31 -5.75 -12.19 -13.09
C ARG A 31 -5.70 -10.71 -12.69
N ASP A 32 -6.82 -10.18 -12.22
CA ASP A 32 -6.90 -8.79 -11.75
C ASP A 32 -6.03 -8.58 -10.50
N ILE A 33 -6.05 -9.51 -9.53
CA ILE A 33 -5.19 -9.46 -8.34
C ILE A 33 -3.71 -9.45 -8.71
N VAL A 34 -3.27 -10.31 -9.64
CA VAL A 34 -1.87 -10.36 -10.07
C VAL A 34 -1.44 -9.03 -10.70
N ARG A 35 -2.25 -8.50 -11.63
CA ARG A 35 -1.98 -7.21 -12.27
C ARG A 35 -1.91 -6.07 -11.26
N LEU A 36 -2.87 -6.01 -10.33
CA LEU A 36 -2.93 -4.98 -9.30
C LEU A 36 -1.75 -5.08 -8.33
N ARG A 37 -1.33 -6.29 -7.93
CA ARG A 37 -0.12 -6.50 -7.11
C ARG A 37 1.13 -5.97 -7.78
N THR A 38 1.32 -6.23 -9.08
CA THR A 38 2.46 -5.68 -9.83
C THR A 38 2.41 -4.16 -9.87
N ARG A 39 1.25 -3.57 -10.19
CA ARG A 39 1.09 -2.10 -10.19
C ARG A 39 1.37 -1.50 -8.83
N PHE A 40 0.87 -2.12 -7.76
CA PHE A 40 1.08 -1.67 -6.39
C PHE A 40 2.57 -1.72 -6.01
N ALA A 41 3.29 -2.79 -6.35
CA ALA A 41 4.72 -2.89 -6.10
C ALA A 41 5.52 -1.78 -6.82
N THR A 42 5.15 -1.47 -8.07
CA THR A 42 5.74 -0.34 -8.81
C THR A 42 5.48 0.98 -8.10
N LEU A 43 4.24 1.24 -7.66
CA LEU A 43 3.88 2.47 -6.95
C LEU A 43 4.62 2.61 -5.61
N VAL A 44 4.81 1.52 -4.87
CA VAL A 44 5.62 1.51 -3.64
C VAL A 44 7.09 1.86 -3.93
N ALA A 45 7.64 1.38 -5.05
CA ALA A 45 8.99 1.73 -5.47
C ALA A 45 9.10 3.20 -5.91
N GLU A 46 8.15 3.69 -6.70
CA GLU A 46 8.06 5.11 -7.10
C GLU A 46 7.95 6.02 -5.87
N MET A 47 7.16 5.62 -4.87
CA MET A 47 6.98 6.37 -3.62
C MET A 47 8.29 6.56 -2.85
N MET A 48 9.19 5.56 -2.84
CA MET A 48 10.52 5.71 -2.24
C MET A 48 11.34 6.84 -2.88
N GLY A 49 11.23 7.01 -4.20
CA GLY A 49 11.88 8.09 -4.93
C GLY A 49 11.22 9.44 -4.61
N ALA A 50 9.91 9.50 -4.73
CA ALA A 50 9.13 10.72 -4.53
C ALA A 50 9.24 11.28 -3.09
N ILE A 51 9.32 10.42 -2.06
CA ILE A 51 9.54 10.87 -0.68
C ILE A 51 10.86 11.66 -0.55
N LYS A 52 11.93 11.19 -1.21
CA LYS A 52 13.26 11.81 -1.10
C LYS A 52 13.37 13.14 -1.84
N THR A 53 12.55 13.34 -2.87
CA THR A 53 12.59 14.53 -3.73
C THR A 53 11.46 15.52 -3.45
N ASP A 54 10.53 15.19 -2.55
CA ASP A 54 9.41 16.08 -2.20
C ASP A 54 9.93 17.32 -1.45
N ALA A 55 9.62 18.50 -1.99
CA ALA A 55 10.07 19.78 -1.46
C ALA A 55 9.48 20.09 -0.07
N ARG A 56 8.25 19.63 0.21
CA ARG A 56 7.57 19.87 1.51
C ARG A 56 8.19 19.04 2.62
N LEU A 57 8.61 17.81 2.30
CA LEU A 57 9.37 16.95 3.22
C LEU A 57 10.80 17.45 3.39
N SER A 58 11.44 17.92 2.32
CA SER A 58 12.78 18.52 2.39
C SER A 58 12.82 19.77 3.28
N ALA A 59 11.76 20.57 3.26
CA ALA A 59 11.62 21.77 4.09
C ALA A 59 11.35 21.46 5.59
N ARG A 60 10.95 20.22 5.92
CA ARG A 60 10.62 19.78 7.29
C ARG A 60 11.22 18.41 7.60
N PRO A 61 12.47 18.37 8.07
CA PRO A 61 13.18 17.12 8.35
C PRO A 61 12.49 16.22 9.37
N GLU A 62 11.80 16.79 10.36
CA GLU A 62 11.02 16.05 11.34
C GLU A 62 9.83 15.32 10.71
N LEU A 63 9.11 15.99 9.80
CA LEU A 63 8.02 15.38 9.05
C LEU A 63 8.55 14.31 8.09
N ALA A 64 9.68 14.57 7.42
CA ALA A 64 10.32 13.59 6.53
C ALA A 64 10.67 12.29 7.27
N ARG A 65 11.28 12.38 8.46
CA ARG A 65 11.61 11.20 9.29
C ARG A 65 10.39 10.41 9.70
N GLU A 66 9.33 11.10 10.11
CA GLU A 66 8.07 10.47 10.47
C GLU A 66 7.43 9.78 9.24
N PHE A 67 7.49 10.43 8.08
CA PHE A 67 7.01 9.86 6.82
C PHE A 67 7.75 8.58 6.44
N GLU A 68 9.09 8.60 6.51
CA GLU A 68 9.92 7.42 6.26
C GLU A 68 9.61 6.28 7.24
N ARG A 69 9.40 6.60 8.53
CA ARG A 69 9.04 5.63 9.57
C ARG A 69 7.69 4.97 9.27
N GLN A 70 6.65 5.76 9.07
CA GLN A 70 5.30 5.27 8.77
C GLN A 70 5.27 4.45 7.47
N PHE A 71 5.97 4.93 6.43
CA PHE A 71 6.10 4.21 5.17
C PHE A 71 6.88 2.90 5.32
N PHE A 72 7.93 2.87 6.14
CA PHE A 72 8.65 1.64 6.47
C PHE A 72 7.76 0.63 7.19
N GLU A 73 6.99 1.06 8.20
CA GLU A 73 6.08 0.19 8.95
C GLU A 73 4.98 -0.41 8.08
N MET A 74 4.45 0.35 7.12
CA MET A 74 3.51 -0.14 6.12
C MET A 74 4.17 -1.18 5.20
N ARG A 75 5.38 -0.90 4.66
CA ARG A 75 6.11 -1.86 3.80
C ARG A 75 6.47 -3.14 4.53
N GLN A 76 6.84 -3.04 5.81
CA GLN A 76 7.15 -4.20 6.63
C GLN A 76 5.92 -5.10 6.83
N ALA A 77 4.75 -4.51 7.10
CA ALA A 77 3.50 -5.25 7.21
C ALA A 77 3.12 -5.94 5.89
N LEU A 78 3.32 -5.26 4.76
CA LEU A 78 3.13 -5.85 3.43
C LEU A 78 4.05 -7.05 3.21
N ALA A 79 5.34 -6.92 3.52
CA ALA A 79 6.32 -8.00 3.37
C ALA A 79 5.98 -9.21 4.27
N GLN A 80 5.56 -8.96 5.52
CA GLN A 80 5.11 -10.01 6.43
C GLN A 80 3.86 -10.73 5.90
N HIS A 81 2.88 -9.99 5.39
CA HIS A 81 1.70 -10.56 4.76
C HIS A 81 2.06 -11.44 3.57
N GLN A 82 2.94 -10.97 2.67
CA GLN A 82 3.41 -11.74 1.52
C GLN A 82 4.18 -13.01 1.92
N ALA A 83 4.99 -12.94 2.98
CA ALA A 83 5.71 -14.09 3.51
C ALA A 83 4.78 -15.15 4.11
N ALA A 84 3.73 -14.71 4.82
CA ALA A 84 2.74 -15.58 5.45
C ALA A 84 1.79 -16.24 4.45
N TRP A 85 1.42 -15.54 3.38
CA TRP A 85 0.40 -15.97 2.42
C TRP A 85 0.98 -16.32 1.05
N ARG A 86 1.75 -17.41 1.02
CA ARG A 86 2.13 -18.08 -0.23
C ARG A 86 0.94 -18.87 -0.80
N SER A 87 0.97 -19.24 -2.09
CA SER A 87 -0.15 -19.94 -2.76
C SER A 87 -0.68 -21.12 -1.95
N ALA A 88 0.20 -22.01 -1.49
CA ALA A 88 -0.18 -23.18 -0.70
C ALA A 88 -0.93 -22.83 0.60
N ASN A 89 -0.59 -21.72 1.26
CA ASN A 89 -1.25 -21.29 2.49
C ASN A 89 -2.60 -20.62 2.20
N ILE A 90 -2.72 -19.94 1.05
CA ILE A 90 -3.99 -19.35 0.58
C ILE A 90 -4.97 -20.46 0.22
N ASP A 91 -4.51 -21.50 -0.47
CA ASP A 91 -5.35 -22.64 -0.86
C ASP A 91 -5.84 -23.41 0.38
N ALA A 92 -4.98 -23.56 1.39
CA ALA A 92 -5.32 -24.22 2.65
C ALA A 92 -6.27 -23.41 3.56
N ASP A 93 -6.17 -22.08 3.58
CA ASP A 93 -7.01 -21.20 4.41
C ASP A 93 -7.40 -19.90 3.69
N SER A 94 -8.27 -20.03 2.68
CA SER A 94 -8.77 -18.89 1.90
C SER A 94 -9.59 -17.89 2.73
N ALA A 95 -10.21 -18.33 3.82
CA ALA A 95 -10.95 -17.47 4.74
C ALA A 95 -9.99 -16.65 5.64
N GLY A 96 -8.91 -17.27 6.13
CA GLY A 96 -7.84 -16.59 6.85
C GLY A 96 -7.09 -15.61 5.97
N TYR A 97 -6.83 -15.96 4.71
CA TYR A 97 -6.22 -15.04 3.76
C TYR A 97 -7.05 -13.76 3.62
N ARG A 98 -8.36 -13.90 3.40
CA ARG A 98 -9.29 -12.75 3.32
C ARG A 98 -9.24 -11.86 4.56
N ARG A 99 -9.30 -12.45 5.77
CA ARG A 99 -9.19 -11.69 7.03
C ARG A 99 -7.85 -10.97 7.16
N ALA A 100 -6.75 -11.62 6.77
CA ALA A 100 -5.43 -11.03 6.82
C ALA A 100 -5.25 -9.91 5.80
N THR A 101 -5.88 -10.00 4.62
CA THR A 101 -5.93 -8.92 3.63
C THR A 101 -6.72 -7.72 4.15
N ASP A 102 -7.86 -7.94 4.82
CA ASP A 102 -8.61 -6.83 5.45
C ASP A 102 -7.78 -6.12 6.54
N ALA A 103 -7.05 -6.88 7.37
CA ALA A 103 -6.19 -6.32 8.41
C ALA A 103 -5.00 -5.53 7.86
N LEU A 104 -4.30 -6.08 6.86
CA LEU A 104 -3.25 -5.36 6.14
C LEU A 104 -3.81 -4.08 5.52
N GLY A 105 -5.00 -4.18 4.92
CA GLY A 105 -5.60 -3.07 4.23
C GLY A 105 -5.96 -1.88 5.12
N ARG A 106 -6.43 -2.13 6.34
CA ARG A 106 -6.62 -1.06 7.33
C ARG A 106 -5.32 -0.32 7.62
N LYS A 107 -4.20 -1.04 7.76
CA LYS A 107 -2.89 -0.43 8.02
C LYS A 107 -2.40 0.42 6.84
N GLN A 108 -2.70 -0.01 5.61
CA GLN A 108 -2.40 0.77 4.40
C GLN A 108 -3.28 2.03 4.33
N ASP A 109 -4.58 1.91 4.63
CA ASP A 109 -5.50 3.05 4.64
C ASP A 109 -5.13 4.08 5.71
N GLU A 110 -4.75 3.64 6.91
CA GLU A 110 -4.22 4.49 7.98
C GLU A 110 -2.99 5.28 7.51
N PHE A 111 -2.05 4.61 6.85
CA PHE A 111 -0.87 5.27 6.27
C PHE A 111 -1.26 6.32 5.21
N TYR A 112 -2.13 5.98 4.26
CA TYR A 112 -2.49 6.90 3.17
C TYR A 112 -3.27 8.11 3.67
N THR A 113 -4.19 7.94 4.61
CA THR A 113 -4.92 9.03 5.24
C THR A 113 -3.95 9.95 5.99
N TRP A 114 -3.12 9.37 6.86
CA TRP A 114 -2.11 10.14 7.59
C TRP A 114 -1.16 10.90 6.65
N ALA A 115 -0.65 10.24 5.61
CA ALA A 115 0.29 10.83 4.67
C ALA A 115 -0.31 12.02 3.92
N LYS A 116 -1.58 11.91 3.50
CA LYS A 116 -2.30 13.00 2.84
C LYS A 116 -2.53 14.17 3.79
N ASP A 117 -3.00 13.91 5.00
CA ASP A 117 -3.25 14.96 6.00
C ASP A 117 -1.96 15.68 6.39
N ALA A 118 -0.89 14.92 6.60
CA ALA A 118 0.42 15.44 6.94
C ALA A 118 1.01 16.33 5.83
N LEU A 119 0.73 16.01 4.55
CA LEU A 119 1.15 16.77 3.38
C LEU A 119 0.25 17.98 3.04
N VAL A 120 -0.96 18.05 3.59
CA VAL A 120 -1.85 19.23 3.49
C VAL A 120 -1.53 20.26 4.56
N GLY A 121 -1.17 19.80 5.77
CA GLY A 121 -0.56 20.65 6.79
C GLY A 121 0.90 21.04 6.47
N ALA A 122 1.39 20.59 5.31
CA ALA A 122 2.77 20.73 4.89
C ALA A 122 3.03 22.01 4.08
#